data_AF-N9KLH0-F1
#
_entry.id   AF-N9KLH0-F1
#
_cell.length_a   1.000
_cell.length_b   1.000
_cell.length_c   1.000
_cell.angle_alpha   90.00
_cell.angle_beta   90.00
_cell.angle_gamma   90.00
#
_symmetry.space_group_name_H-M   'P 1'
#
loop_
_entity.id
_entity.type
_entity.pdbx_description
1 polymer ?
#
loop_
_entity_poly.entity_id
_entity_poly.type
_entity_poly.pdbx_seq_one_letter_code
_entity_poly.pdbx_strand_id
1 'polypeptide(L)'
;MATLNKKQKLFIVQSLAVFNTPQETVSLVKEEFDIDVSRQQVESYDPTKFAGRDLSKELKEIFENTREEYLSQPLNKISGANDIVQLKILSDLLWTKKTM
;
A
#
# COMPACT_ATOMS: atom_id res chain seq x y z
N MET A 1 -0.63 -21.82 6.89
CA MET A 1 -0.52 -20.37 7.16
C MET A 1 -0.98 -20.09 8.57
N ALA A 2 -0.45 -19.04 9.20
CA ALA A 2 -0.89 -18.61 10.52
C ALA A 2 -2.38 -18.21 10.50
N THR A 3 -3.12 -18.60 11.53
CA THR A 3 -4.50 -18.16 11.74
C THR A 3 -4.48 -16.76 12.36
N LEU A 4 -5.00 -15.77 11.63
CA LEU A 4 -4.96 -14.38 12.05
C LEU A 4 -6.14 -14.01 12.96
N ASN A 5 -5.84 -13.33 14.06
CA ASN A 5 -6.84 -12.72 14.93
C ASN A 5 -7.36 -11.38 14.35
N LYS A 6 -8.39 -10.78 14.98
CA LYS A 6 -9.00 -9.54 14.47
C LYS A 6 -7.98 -8.38 14.37
N LYS A 7 -7.12 -8.22 15.37
CA LYS A 7 -6.10 -7.14 15.40
C LYS A 7 -5.11 -7.28 14.24
N GLN A 8 -4.61 -8.48 13.98
CA GLN A 8 -3.67 -8.76 12.90
C GLN A 8 -4.29 -8.52 11.52
N LYS A 9 -5.55 -8.92 11.32
CA LYS A 9 -6.29 -8.64 10.07
C LYS A 9 -6.43 -7.14 9.83
N LEU A 10 -6.80 -6.39 10.87
CA LEU A 10 -6.93 -4.94 10.79
C LEU A 10 -5.60 -4.27 10.42
N PHE A 11 -4.51 -4.68 11.08
CA PHE A 11 -3.19 -4.17 10.79
C PHE A 11 -2.79 -4.40 9.32
N ILE A 12 -3.01 -5.60 8.79
CA ILE A 12 -2.70 -5.92 7.39
C ILE A 12 -3.49 -5.02 6.44
N VAL A 13 -4.81 -4.89 6.68
CA VAL A 13 -5.69 -4.04 5.86
C VAL A 13 -5.22 -2.58 5.88
N GLN A 14 -4.90 -2.04 7.05
CA GLN A 14 -4.42 -0.67 7.21
C GLN A 14 -3.05 -0.45 6.53
N SER A 15 -2.12 -1.41 6.68
CA SER A 15 -0.81 -1.38 6.00
C SER A 15 -0.97 -1.31 4.47
N LEU A 16 -1.84 -2.15 3.90
CA LEU A 16 -2.11 -2.15 2.46
C LEU A 16 -2.84 -0.88 2.00
N ALA A 17 -3.70 -0.30 2.85
CA ALA A 17 -4.41 0.94 2.59
C ALA A 17 -3.48 2.16 2.47
N VAL A 18 -2.29 2.12 3.09
CA VAL A 18 -1.26 3.17 2.96
C VAL A 18 -0.21 2.88 1.89
N PHE A 19 -0.54 2.01 0.91
CA PHE A 19 0.29 1.62 -0.23
C PHE A 19 1.54 0.78 0.08
N ASN A 20 1.65 0.18 1.27
CA ASN A 20 2.68 -0.84 1.48
C ASN A 20 2.43 -2.03 0.54
N THR A 21 3.49 -2.55 -0.06
CA THR A 21 3.41 -3.78 -0.86
C THR A 21 3.07 -4.99 0.03
N PRO A 22 2.54 -6.08 -0.55
CA PRO A 22 2.33 -7.30 0.21
C PRO A 22 3.61 -7.84 0.84
N GLN A 23 4.76 -7.67 0.19
CA GLN A 23 6.05 -8.12 0.72
C GLN A 23 6.48 -7.29 1.94
N GLU A 24 6.36 -5.97 1.87
CA GLU A 24 6.64 -5.08 3.01
C GLU A 24 5.68 -5.36 4.17
N THR A 25 4.40 -5.57 3.87
CA THR A 25 3.39 -5.88 4.91
C THR A 25 3.68 -7.22 5.59
N VAL A 26 4.19 -8.24 4.88
CA VAL A 26 4.67 -9.49 5.52
C VAL A 26 5.79 -9.20 6.53
N SER A 27 6.78 -8.39 6.14
CA SER A 27 7.88 -8.00 7.03
C SER A 27 7.39 -7.24 8.26
N LEU A 28 6.48 -6.27 8.07
CA LEU A 28 5.89 -5.48 9.17
C LEU A 28 5.07 -6.35 10.13
N VAL A 29 4.32 -7.33 9.61
CA VAL A 29 3.56 -8.27 10.45
C VAL A 29 4.49 -9.15 11.28
N LYS A 30 5.62 -9.58 10.70
CA LYS A 30 6.62 -10.35 11.43
C LYS A 30 7.29 -9.52 12.52
N GLU A 31 7.57 -8.25 12.25
CA GLU A 31 8.16 -7.32 13.24
C GLU A 31 7.19 -7.02 14.39
N GLU A 32 5.94 -6.69 14.09
CA GLU A 32 4.96 -6.23 15.09
C GLU A 32 4.35 -7.38 15.91
N PHE A 33 4.18 -8.57 15.31
CA PHE A 33 3.45 -9.68 15.93
C PHE A 33 4.24 -10.99 16.05
N ASP A 34 5.48 -11.04 15.56
CA ASP A 34 6.33 -12.25 15.51
C ASP A 34 5.67 -13.46 14.82
N ILE A 35 4.77 -13.21 13.86
CA ILE A 35 4.10 -14.28 13.10
C ILE A 35 4.56 -14.30 11.64
N ASP A 36 4.67 -15.52 11.11
CA ASP A 36 4.99 -15.74 9.70
C ASP A 36 3.70 -15.88 8.87
N VAL A 37 3.48 -14.92 7.97
CA VAL A 37 2.37 -14.89 7.02
C VAL A 37 2.91 -14.98 5.60
N SER A 38 2.17 -15.62 4.70
CA SER A 38 2.56 -15.66 3.29
C SER A 38 2.11 -14.41 2.56
N ARG A 39 2.83 -14.06 1.48
CA ARG A 39 2.46 -12.95 0.61
C ARG A 39 1.05 -13.12 0.04
N GLN A 40 0.68 -14.33 -0.36
CA GLN A 40 -0.64 -14.65 -0.89
C GLN A 40 -1.74 -14.46 0.17
N GLN A 41 -1.47 -14.79 1.44
CA GLN A 41 -2.41 -14.54 2.53
C GLN A 41 -2.62 -13.05 2.71
N VAL A 42 -1.55 -12.26 2.71
CA VAL A 42 -1.63 -10.79 2.80
C VAL A 42 -2.42 -10.19 1.64
N GLU A 43 -2.23 -10.67 0.40
CA GLU A 43 -2.98 -10.20 -0.77
C GLU A 43 -4.49 -10.43 -0.66
N SER A 44 -4.95 -11.42 0.11
CA SER A 44 -6.39 -11.65 0.33
C SER A 44 -7.07 -10.56 1.19
N TYR A 45 -6.28 -9.69 1.83
CA TYR A 45 -6.75 -8.55 2.61
C TYR A 45 -6.73 -7.23 1.82
N ASP A 46 -6.40 -7.27 0.54
CA ASP A 46 -6.44 -6.12 -0.36
C ASP A 46 -7.69 -6.18 -1.25
N PRO A 47 -8.73 -5.35 -1.02
CA PRO A 47 -9.94 -5.36 -1.82
C PRO A 47 -9.75 -4.86 -3.25
N THR A 48 -8.61 -4.22 -3.57
CA THR A 48 -8.29 -3.78 -4.94
C THR A 48 -7.78 -4.93 -5.81
N LYS A 49 -7.41 -6.06 -5.19
CA LYS A 49 -6.90 -7.26 -5.87
C LYS A 49 -7.98 -8.33 -5.97
N PHE A 50 -7.86 -9.17 -7.00
CA PHE A 50 -8.73 -10.33 -7.19
C PHE A 50 -8.74 -11.28 -5.97
N ALA A 51 -7.60 -11.44 -5.30
CA ALA A 51 -7.47 -12.28 -4.11
C ALA A 51 -8.30 -11.76 -2.91
N GLY A 52 -8.60 -10.46 -2.84
CA GLY A 52 -9.39 -9.85 -1.77
C GLY A 52 -10.86 -9.57 -2.15
N ARG A 53 -11.35 -10.12 -3.26
CA ARG A 53 -12.75 -9.95 -3.69
C ARG A 53 -13.76 -10.39 -2.61
N ASP A 54 -13.42 -11.44 -1.86
CA ASP A 54 -14.24 -12.07 -0.83
C ASP A 54 -14.00 -11.47 0.58
N LEU A 55 -13.25 -10.37 0.68
CA LEU A 55 -13.00 -9.66 1.93
C LEU A 55 -14.33 -9.14 2.53
N SER A 56 -14.46 -9.24 3.86
CA SER A 56 -15.68 -8.81 4.56
C SER A 56 -15.95 -7.32 4.37
N LYS A 57 -17.24 -6.95 4.39
CA LYS A 57 -17.65 -5.54 4.23
C LYS A 57 -17.01 -4.62 5.26
N GLU A 58 -16.91 -5.06 6.53
CA GLU A 58 -16.25 -4.31 7.61
C GLU A 58 -14.78 -4.00 7.28
N LEU A 59 -14.02 -4.97 6.79
CA LEU A 59 -12.61 -4.76 6.45
C LEU A 59 -12.43 -3.92 5.19
N LYS A 60 -13.34 -4.03 4.22
CA LYS A 60 -13.36 -3.14 3.04
C LYS A 60 -13.58 -1.68 3.45
N GLU A 61 -14.54 -1.43 4.33
CA GLU A 61 -14.82 -0.08 4.83
C GLU A 61 -13.60 0.51 5.57
N ILE A 62 -12.92 -0.29 6.39
CA ILE A 62 -11.70 0.15 7.09
C ILE A 62 -10.57 0.44 6.10
N PHE A 63 -10.42 -0.36 5.05
CA PHE A 63 -9.44 -0.11 4.00
C PHE A 63 -9.68 1.24 3.32
N GLU A 64 -10.91 1.49 2.85
CA GLU A 64 -11.25 2.73 2.17
C GLU A 64 -11.10 3.94 3.08
N ASN A 65 -11.59 3.87 4.32
CA ASN A 65 -11.44 4.96 5.29
C ASN A 65 -9.96 5.29 5.58
N THR A 66 -9.13 4.25 5.73
CA THR A 66 -7.68 4.42 5.97
C THR A 66 -6.98 5.01 4.74
N ARG A 67 -7.39 4.59 3.53
CA ARG A 67 -6.88 5.11 2.25
C ARG A 67 -7.22 6.58 2.10
N GLU A 68 -8.47 6.96 2.36
CA GLU A 68 -8.94 8.33 2.30
C GLU A 68 -8.18 9.21 3.30
N GLU A 69 -8.03 8.76 4.54
CA GLU A 69 -7.26 9.46 5.56
C GLU A 69 -5.81 9.68 5.12
N TYR A 70 -5.15 8.63 4.62
CA TYR A 70 -3.79 8.73 4.08
C TYR A 70 -3.69 9.76 2.96
N LEU A 71 -4.55 9.68 1.94
CA LEU A 71 -4.55 10.62 0.82
C LEU A 71 -4.92 12.06 1.24
N SER A 72 -5.67 12.21 2.33
CA SER A 72 -6.04 13.53 2.86
C SER A 72 -4.88 14.28 3.52
N GLN A 73 -3.80 13.58 3.89
CA GLN A 73 -2.65 14.16 4.59
C GLN A 73 -1.99 15.28 3.75
N PRO A 74 -1.52 16.38 4.37
CA PRO A 74 -0.92 17.50 3.65
C PRO A 74 0.25 17.12 2.75
N LEU A 75 1.04 16.11 3.16
CA LEU A 75 2.16 15.58 2.37
C LEU A 75 1.72 15.06 0.99
N ASN A 76 0.51 14.52 0.89
CA ASN A 76 -0.07 14.03 -0.36
C ASN A 76 -0.80 15.12 -1.17
N LYS A 77 -0.91 16.33 -0.62
CA LYS A 77 -1.56 17.50 -1.23
C LYS A 77 -0.55 18.57 -1.65
N ILE A 78 0.74 18.25 -1.70
CA ILE A 78 1.76 19.19 -2.17
C ILE A 78 1.47 19.47 -3.66
N SER A 79 0.95 20.67 -3.92
CA SER A 79 0.70 21.15 -5.28
C SER A 79 1.99 21.08 -6.09
N GLY A 80 1.92 20.52 -7.30
CA GLY A 80 3.05 20.38 -8.20
C GLY A 80 4.07 19.29 -7.83
N ALA A 81 3.86 18.47 -6.80
CA ALA A 81 4.79 17.38 -6.46
C ALA A 81 4.95 16.37 -7.61
N ASN A 82 3.82 15.96 -8.21
CA ASN A 82 3.84 15.11 -9.40
C ASN A 82 4.49 15.81 -10.59
N ASP A 83 4.18 17.10 -10.79
CA ASP A 83 4.72 17.89 -11.89
C ASP A 83 6.24 18.02 -11.78
N ILE A 84 6.78 18.22 -10.57
CA ILE A 84 8.23 18.30 -10.31
C ILE A 84 8.92 16.97 -10.66
N VAL A 85 8.36 15.83 -10.24
CA VAL A 85 8.92 14.51 -10.56
C VAL A 85 8.88 14.26 -12.07
N GLN A 86 7.76 14.59 -12.73
CA GLN A 86 7.62 14.46 -14.18
C GLN A 86 8.59 15.36 -14.96
N LEU A 87 8.75 16.62 -14.55
CA LEU A 87 9.69 17.56 -15.15
C LEU A 87 11.13 17.08 -15.03
N LYS A 88 11.49 16.47 -13.89
CA LYS A 88 12.83 15.89 -13.70
C LYS A 88 13.07 14.71 -14.65
N ILE A 89 12.14 13.78 -14.75
CA ILE A 89 12.23 12.64 -15.69
C ILE A 89 12.37 13.15 -17.13
N LEU A 90 11.55 14.14 -17.54
CA LEU A 90 11.64 14.76 -18.86
C LEU A 90 13.00 15.41 -19.13
N SER A 91 13.54 16.13 -18.13
CA SER A 91 14.87 16.73 -18.19
C SER A 91 15.95 15.68 -18.40
N ASP A 92 15.93 14.58 -17.65
CA ASP A 92 16.92 13.51 -17.73
C ASP A 92 16.86 12.79 -19.09
N LEU A 93 15.66 12.57 -19.63
CA LEU A 93 15.45 12.00 -20.98
C LEU A 93 15.97 12.93 -22.08
N LEU A 94 15.66 14.23 -22.00
CA LEU A 94 16.15 15.23 -22.95
C LEU A 94 17.69 15.29 -22.94
N TRP A 95 18.28 15.25 -21.74
CA TRP A 95 19.73 15.26 -21.59
C TRP A 95 20.36 14.01 -22.22
N THR A 96 19.79 12.84 -21.96
CA THR A 96 20.24 11.56 -22.54
C THR A 96 20.17 11.56 -24.07
N LYS A 97 19.09 12.11 -24.65
CA LYS A 97 18.96 12.22 -26.11
C LYS A 97 19.98 13.17 -26.73
N LYS A 98 20.39 14.22 -26.00
CA LYS A 98 21.35 15.22 -26.49
C LYS A 98 22.80 14.71 -26.47
N THR A 99 23.11 13.75 -25.59
CA THR A 99 24.44 13.19 -25.41
C THR A 99 24.68 11.90 -26.20
N MET A 100 23.62 11.32 -26.79
CA MET A 100 23.69 10.32 -27.87
C MET A 100 23.86 10.99 -29.23
#